data_AF-A0A1C5HWV1-F1
#
_entry.id   AF-A0A1C5HWV1-F1
#
_cell.length_a   1.000
_cell.length_b   1.000
_cell.length_c   1.000
_cell.angle_alpha   90.00
_cell.angle_beta   90.00
_cell.angle_gamma   90.00
#
_symmetry.space_group_name_H-M   'P 1'
#
loop_
_entity.id
_entity.type
_entity.pdbx_description
1 polymer ?
#
loop_
_entity_poly.entity_id
_entity_poly.type
_entity_poly.pdbx_seq_one_letter_code
_entity_poly.pdbx_strand_id
1 'polypeptide(L)' 'MSLPVRLAWSGLTDFDVNDSGQRLTLYRTLMDCGQREDIVRYVNPALLRTDWPRIRRLTARRVIALWESRMSGLAA' A
#
# COMPACT_ATOMS: atom_id res chain seq x y z
N MET A 1 9.60 3.17 -8.71
CA MET A 1 8.28 3.84 -8.83
C MET A 1 8.33 5.09 -7.97
N SER A 2 8.01 6.26 -8.51
CA SER A 2 8.17 7.54 -7.78
C SER A 2 6.84 8.06 -7.21
N LEU A 3 6.78 8.25 -5.90
CA LEU A 3 5.65 8.84 -5.18
C LEU A 3 5.69 10.38 -5.24
N PRO A 4 4.53 11.05 -5.26
CA PRO A 4 4.48 12.50 -5.09
C PRO A 4 5.05 12.91 -3.72
N VAL A 5 5.75 14.04 -3.66
CA VAL A 5 6.35 14.60 -2.43
C VAL A 5 5.35 14.70 -1.27
N ARG A 6 4.07 14.95 -1.55
CA ARG A 6 3.02 15.01 -0.53
C ARG A 6 2.85 13.69 0.27
N LEU A 7 3.24 12.57 -0.32
CA LEU A 7 3.18 11.23 0.29
C LEU A 7 4.54 10.83 0.89
N ALA A 8 5.64 11.44 0.45
CA ALA A 8 6.99 11.14 0.91
C ALA A 8 7.36 12.00 2.14
N TRP A 9 6.86 11.65 3.33
CA TRP A 9 7.16 12.37 4.57
C TRP A 9 8.67 12.40 4.94
N SER A 10 9.50 11.53 4.36
CA SER A 10 10.96 11.49 4.57
C SER A 10 11.80 11.92 3.34
N GLY A 11 11.16 12.36 2.25
CA GLY A 11 11.84 12.66 0.99
C GLY A 11 12.16 11.43 0.11
N LEU A 12 11.94 10.21 0.62
CA LEU A 12 12.00 9.00 -0.19
C LEU A 12 10.77 8.91 -1.09
N THR A 13 10.94 9.28 -2.35
CA THR A 13 9.90 9.23 -3.37
C THR A 13 10.05 7.97 -4.24
N ASP A 14 11.26 7.50 -4.47
CA ASP A 14 11.52 6.31 -5.28
C ASP A 14 11.51 5.01 -4.45
N PHE A 15 10.59 4.12 -4.81
CA PHE A 15 10.48 2.79 -4.25
C PHE A 15 10.73 1.75 -5.35
N ASP A 16 11.64 0.81 -5.09
CA ASP A 16 11.73 -0.41 -5.88
C ASP A 16 10.62 -1.38 -5.46
N VAL A 17 9.71 -1.69 -6.37
CA VAL A 17 8.61 -2.64 -6.15
C VAL A 17 9.06 -4.10 -6.24
N ASN A 18 10.26 -4.36 -6.76
CA ASN A 18 10.87 -5.68 -6.75
C ASN A 18 11.49 -5.99 -5.39
N ASP A 19 11.92 -4.97 -4.65
CA ASP A 19 12.36 -5.11 -3.27
C ASP A 19 11.15 -5.21 -2.32
N SER A 20 11.03 -6.34 -1.65
CA SER A 20 9.88 -6.61 -0.77
C SER A 20 9.77 -5.66 0.43
N GLY A 21 10.90 -5.12 0.91
CA GLY A 21 10.93 -4.16 2.02
C GLY A 21 10.44 -2.79 1.58
N GLN A 22 10.97 -2.28 0.48
CA GLN A 22 10.53 -1.00 -0.10
C GLN A 22 9.08 -1.05 -0.56
N ARG A 23 8.64 -2.16 -1.16
CA ARG A 23 7.24 -2.37 -1.54
C ARG A 23 6.31 -2.35 -0.33
N LEU A 24 6.71 -2.95 0.79
CA LEU A 24 5.93 -2.91 2.03
C LEU A 24 5.81 -1.47 2.55
N THR A 25 6.91 -0.72 2.57
CA THR A 25 6.91 0.70 2.98
C THR A 25 6.02 1.54 2.08
N LEU A 26 6.12 1.37 0.75
CA LEU A 26 5.26 2.02 -0.24
C LEU A 26 3.78 1.79 0.06
N TYR A 27 3.36 0.54 0.27
CA TYR A 27 1.97 0.22 0.56
C TYR A 27 1.50 0.79 1.90
N ARG A 28 2.34 0.81 2.94
CA ARG A 28 2.03 1.47 4.22
C ARG A 28 1.80 2.96 4.05
N THR A 29 2.69 3.65 3.35
CA THR A 29 2.53 5.08 3.03
C THR A 29 1.23 5.34 2.25
N LEU A 30 0.88 4.49 1.29
CA LEU A 30 -0.36 4.62 0.53
C LEU A 30 -1.62 4.34 1.37
N MET A 31 -1.56 3.44 2.35
CA MET A 31 -2.68 3.18 3.25
C MET A 31 -2.89 4.30 4.26
N ASP A 32 -1.82 4.88 4.78
CA ASP A 32 -1.87 5.91 5.81
C ASP A 32 -2.12 7.31 5.22
N CYS A 33 -1.52 7.62 4.06
CA CYS A 33 -1.54 8.97 3.48
C CYS A 33 -2.18 9.03 2.07
N GLY A 34 -2.29 7.90 1.38
CA GLY A 34 -2.77 7.86 0.00
C GLY A 34 -4.26 8.19 -0.10
N GLN A 35 -4.61 8.97 -1.13
CA GLN A 35 -5.99 9.14 -1.55
C GLN A 35 -6.36 8.04 -2.56
N ARG A 36 -7.65 7.98 -2.93
CA ARG A 36 -8.14 6.96 -3.86
C ARG A 36 -7.37 6.96 -5.19
N GLU A 37 -7.05 8.14 -5.71
CA GLU A 37 -6.31 8.29 -6.97
C GLU A 37 -4.88 7.74 -6.85
N ASP A 38 -4.23 7.95 -5.71
CA ASP A 38 -2.89 7.43 -5.44
C ASP A 38 -2.93 5.90 -5.36
N ILE A 39 -3.95 5.35 -4.70
CA ILE A 39 -4.12 3.89 -4.61
C ILE A 39 -4.26 3.29 -6.01
N VAL A 40 -5.13 3.85 -6.86
CA VAL A 40 -5.35 3.35 -8.22
C VAL A 40 -4.07 3.44 -9.07
N ARG A 41 -3.27 4.49 -8.86
CA ARG A 41 -2.07 4.75 -9.65
C ARG A 41 -0.85 3.94 -9.19
N TYR A 42 -0.70 3.69 -7.89
CA TYR A 42 0.52 3.14 -7.30
C TYR A 42 0.38 1.71 -6.78
N VAL A 43 -0.84 1.24 -6.51
CA VAL A 43 -1.06 -0.12 -6.02
C VAL A 43 -1.15 -1.09 -7.20
N ASN A 44 -0.27 -2.09 -7.19
CA ASN A 44 -0.43 -3.26 -8.04
C ASN A 44 -1.32 -4.29 -7.30
N PRO A 45 -2.52 -4.61 -7.80
CA PRO A 45 -3.47 -5.47 -7.09
C PRO A 45 -2.99 -6.92 -6.96
N ALA A 46 -2.12 -7.41 -7.85
CA ALA A 46 -1.56 -8.77 -7.74
C ALA A 46 -0.53 -8.83 -6.60
N LEU A 47 0.41 -7.88 -6.58
CA LEU A 47 1.44 -7.81 -5.53
C LEU A 47 0.83 -7.50 -4.17
N LEU A 48 -0.17 -6.60 -4.12
CA LEU A 48 -0.87 -6.29 -2.88
C LEU A 48 -1.52 -7.53 -2.27
N ARG A 49 -2.17 -8.39 -3.07
CA ARG A 49 -2.75 -9.65 -2.58
C ARG A 49 -1.70 -10.58 -2.00
N THR A 50 -0.55 -10.70 -2.66
CA THR A 50 0.57 -11.51 -2.16
C THR A 50 1.11 -11.01 -0.83
N ASP A 51 1.22 -9.69 -0.66
CA ASP A 51 1.77 -9.09 0.56
C ASP A 51 0.72 -8.79 1.64
N TRP A 52 -0.57 -8.88 1.32
CA TRP A 52 -1.68 -8.54 2.21
C TRP A 52 -1.61 -9.23 3.58
N PRO A 53 -1.28 -10.53 3.69
CA PRO A 53 -1.18 -11.20 4.99
C PRO A 53 -0.12 -10.59 5.91
N ARG A 54 0.94 -9.99 5.34
CA ARG A 54 1.99 -9.27 6.11
C ARG A 54 1.52 -7.86 6.45
N ILE A 55 0.96 -7.15 5.47
CA ILE A 55 0.47 -5.79 5.62
C ILE A 55 -0.62 -5.68 6.69
N ARG A 56 -1.61 -6.58 6.66
CA ARG A 56 -2.74 -6.57 7.61
C ARG A 56 -2.31 -6.77 9.06
N ARG A 57 -1.12 -7.35 9.31
CA ARG A 57 -0.55 -7.49 10.67
C ARG A 57 0.06 -6.20 11.20
N LEU A 58 0.28 -5.22 10.33
CA LEU A 58 1.04 -4.00 10.61
C LEU A 58 0.18 -2.73 10.56
N THR A 59 -1.14 -2.87 10.41
CA THR A 59 -2.10 -1.75 10.34
C THR A 59 -3.34 -2.01 11.20
N ALA A 60 -4.16 -0.99 11.40
CA ALA A 60 -5.35 -1.05 12.24
C ALA A 60 -6.48 -1.86 11.59
N ARG A 61 -7.25 -2.61 12.39
CA ARG A 61 -8.38 -3.43 11.90
C ARG A 61 -9.39 -2.67 11.05
N ARG A 62 -9.64 -1.40 11.37
CA ARG A 62 -10.54 -0.54 10.59
C ARG A 62 -10.03 -0.30 9.17
N VAL A 63 -8.71 -0.15 9.00
CA VAL A 63 -8.06 -0.01 7.69
C VAL A 63 -8.17 -1.34 6.93
N ILE A 64 -7.88 -2.47 7.58
CA ILE A 64 -8.00 -3.80 6.97
C ILE A 64 -9.41 -3.99 6.39
N ALA A 65 -10.46 -3.76 7.20
CA ALA A 65 -11.85 -3.91 6.77
C ALA A 65 -12.23 -2.95 5.62
N LEU A 66 -11.73 -1.71 5.65
CA LEU A 66 -11.95 -0.73 4.58
C LEU A 66 -11.37 -1.20 3.24
N TRP A 67 -10.21 -1.84 3.27
CA TRP A 67 -9.52 -2.35 2.08
C TRP A 67 -10.13 -3.66 1.59
N GLU A 68 -10.42 -4.60 2.49
CA GLU A 68 -11.06 -5.88 2.18
C GLU A 68 -12.47 -5.69 1.59
N SER A 69 -13.21 -4.68 2.05
CA SER A 69 -14.53 -4.33 1.48
C SER A 69 -14.45 -3.66 0.10
N ARG A 70 -13.34 -2.98 -0.22
CA ARG A 70 -13.16 -2.26 -1.51
C ARG A 70 -12.46 -3.09 -2.57
N MET A 71 -11.67 -4.09 -2.19
CA MET A 71 -10.87 -4.89 -3.10
C MET A 71 -11.10 -6.38 -2.88
N SER A 72 -11.84 -6.98 -3.82
CA SER A 72 -12.10 -8.41 -3.83
C SER A 72 -10.80 -9.22 -3.99
N GLY A 73 -10.65 -10.25 -3.16
CA GLY A 73 -9.47 -11.12 -3.12
C GLY A 73 -8.43 -10.77 -2.05
N LEU A 74 -8.68 -9.77 -1.20
CA LEU A 74 -7.86 -9.51 0.00
C LEU A 74 -8.35 -10.26 1.24
N ALA A 75 -9.66 -10.49 1.38
CA ALA A 75 -10.29 -11.10 2.56
C ALA A 75 -10.18 -12.64 2.62
N ALA A 76 -9.20 -13.23 1.93
CA ALA A 76 -9.04 -14.69 1.85
C ALA A 76 -8.69 -15.34 3.20
#